data_AF-A0A7Z9TNM7-F1
#
_entry.id   AF-A0A7Z9TNM7-F1
#
_cell.length_a   1.000
_cell.length_b   1.000
_cell.length_c   1.000
_cell.angle_alpha   90.00
_cell.angle_beta   90.00
_cell.angle_gamma   90.00
#
_symmetry.space_group_name_H-M   'P 1'
#
loop_
_entity.id
_entity.type
_entity.pdbx_description
1 polymer ?
#
loop_
_entity_poly.entity_id
_entity_poly.type
_entity_poly.pdbx_seq_one_letter_code
_entity_poly.pdbx_strand_id
1 'polypeptide(L)' 'MLESTEWTDFAFVLITGIIAYHGISYRDVEGERELVHLLFGCIALFYGIWVLGRDILGVL' A
#
# COMPACT_ATOMS: atom_id res chain seq x y z
N MET A 1 11.60 -6.80 23.91
CA MET A 1 11.01 -7.70 22.89
C MET A 1 10.70 -6.85 21.65
N LEU A 2 11.74 -6.24 21.07
CA LEU A 2 11.68 -5.27 19.97
C LEU A 2 13.05 -5.32 19.29
N GLU A 3 13.22 -6.22 18.32
CA GLU A 3 14.42 -6.24 17.47
C GLU A 3 14.14 -6.95 16.13
N SER A 4 13.09 -7.77 16.01
CA SER A 4 12.69 -8.44 14.77
C SER A 4 11.52 -7.77 14.00
N THR A 5 10.97 -6.66 14.50
CA THR A 5 9.70 -6.08 14.00
C THR A 5 9.90 -5.04 12.90
N GLU A 6 10.95 -4.21 12.98
CA GLU A 6 11.14 -3.04 12.11
C GLU A 6 11.25 -3.40 10.62
N TRP A 7 11.98 -4.48 10.31
CA TRP A 7 12.10 -4.98 8.94
C TRP A 7 10.80 -5.55 8.40
N THR A 8 9.98 -6.13 9.27
CA THR A 8 8.67 -6.69 8.90
C THR A 8 7.70 -5.56 8.59
N ASP A 9 7.67 -4.52 9.43
CA ASP A 9 6.82 -3.34 9.23
C ASP A 9 7.21 -2.59 7.96
N PHE A 10 8.51 -2.44 7.72
CA PHE A 10 9.02 -1.83 6.50
C PHE A 10 8.69 -2.67 5.25
N ALA A 11 8.84 -3.99 5.32
CA ALA A 11 8.45 -4.89 4.24
C ALA A 11 6.93 -4.83 3.97
N PHE A 12 6.13 -4.72 5.02
CA PHE A 12 4.68 -4.64 4.92
C PHE A 12 4.24 -3.35 4.20
N VAL A 13 4.82 -2.20 4.58
CA VAL A 13 4.58 -0.93 3.89
C VAL A 13 5.05 -0.98 2.44
N LEU A 14 6.24 -1.54 2.18
CA LEU A 14 6.79 -1.66 0.83
C LEU A 14 5.88 -2.52 -0.07
N ILE A 15 5.48 -3.70 0.39
CA ILE A 15 4.60 -4.62 -0.35
C ILE A 15 3.23 -3.97 -0.56
N THR A 16 2.67 -3.34 0.46
CA THR A 16 1.38 -2.63 0.36
C THR A 16 1.45 -1.49 -0.66
N GLY A 17 2.54 -0.72 -0.68
CA GLY A 17 2.77 0.32 -1.67
C GLY A 17 2.89 -0.20 -3.10
N ILE A 18 3.54 -1.36 -3.30
CA ILE A 18 3.62 -2.02 -4.61
C ILE A 18 2.23 -2.49 -5.07
N ILE A 19 1.44 -3.12 -4.20
CA ILE A 19 0.08 -3.56 -4.51
C ILE A 19 -0.81 -2.36 -4.85
N ALA A 20 -0.72 -1.29 -4.06
CA ALA A 20 -1.46 -0.06 -4.30
C ALA A 20 -1.11 0.57 -5.66
N TYR A 21 0.20 0.68 -5.97
CA TYR A 21 0.67 1.19 -7.25
C TYR A 21 0.17 0.32 -8.41
N HIS A 22 0.22 -1.00 -8.27
CA HIS A 22 -0.28 -1.93 -9.27
C HIS A 22 -1.79 -1.78 -9.47
N GLY A 23 -2.59 -1.77 -8.40
CA GLY A 23 -4.05 -1.62 -8.49
C GLY A 23 -4.48 -0.27 -9.10
N ILE A 24 -3.76 0.82 -8.79
CA ILE A 24 -4.02 2.15 -9.35
C ILE A 24 -3.53 2.24 -10.81
N SER A 25 -2.45 1.57 -11.17
CA SER A 25 -1.87 1.63 -12.53
C SER A 25 -2.43 0.58 -13.47
N TYR A 26 -3.14 -0.43 -12.94
CA TYR A 26 -3.74 -1.50 -13.71
C TYR A 26 -4.70 -0.95 -14.75
N ARG A 27 -4.58 -1.47 -15.96
CA ARG A 27 -5.46 -1.24 -17.09
C ARG A 27 -5.72 -2.59 -17.74
N ASP A 28 -6.95 -2.80 -18.16
CA ASP A 28 -7.29 -4.00 -18.90
C ASP A 28 -6.73 -3.97 -20.34
N VAL A 29 -7.03 -5.01 -21.11
CA VAL A 29 -6.60 -5.17 -22.50
C VAL A 29 -7.16 -4.11 -23.45
N GLU A 30 -8.28 -3.47 -23.09
CA GLU A 30 -8.90 -2.38 -23.83
C GLU A 30 -8.37 -1.01 -23.38
N GLY A 31 -7.58 -0.97 -22.30
CA GLY A 31 -7.00 0.23 -21.71
C GLY A 31 -7.91 0.91 -20.69
N GLU A 32 -9.07 0.33 -20.39
CA GLU A 32 -10.03 0.82 -19.43
C GLU A 32 -9.58 0.51 -18.00
N ARG A 33 -10.01 1.38 -17.07
CA ARG A 33 -9.72 1.21 -15.64
C ARG A 33 -10.88 0.49 -14.98
N GLU A 34 -10.63 -0.74 -14.55
CA GLU A 34 -11.62 -1.48 -13.76
C GLU A 34 -11.82 -0.80 -12.40
N LEU A 35 -13.06 -0.41 -12.09
CA LEU A 35 -13.42 0.31 -10.86
C LEU A 35 -12.97 -0.42 -9.59
N VAL A 36 -13.02 -1.75 -9.58
CA VAL A 36 -12.66 -2.57 -8.41
C VAL A 36 -11.16 -2.48 -8.14
N HIS A 37 -10.33 -2.63 -9.17
CA HIS A 37 -8.87 -2.50 -9.05
C HIS A 37 -8.46 -1.10 -8.59
N LEU A 38 -9.11 -0.06 -9.13
CA LEU A 38 -8.84 1.32 -8.73
C LEU A 38 -9.26 1.58 -7.28
N LEU A 39 -10.44 1.11 -6.87
CA LEU A 39 -10.96 1.27 -5.50
C LEU A 39 -10.06 0.55 -4.49
N PHE A 40 -9.73 -0.72 -4.75
CA PHE A 40 -8.84 -1.49 -3.88
C PHE A 40 -7.42 -0.90 -3.83
N GLY A 41 -6.90 -0.42 -4.97
CA GLY A 41 -5.60 0.26 -5.04
C GLY A 41 -5.56 1.53 -4.20
N CYS A 42 -6.60 2.36 -4.26
CA CYS A 42 -6.73 3.57 -3.43
C CYS A 42 -6.81 3.23 -1.94
N ILE A 43 -7.61 2.23 -1.55
CA ILE A 43 -7.73 1.81 -0.14
C ILE A 43 -6.39 1.29 0.38
N ALA A 44 -5.70 0.46 -0.40
CA ALA A 44 -4.37 -0.05 -0.05
C ALA A 44 -3.35 1.11 0.10
N LEU A 45 -3.42 2.13 -0.76
CA LEU A 45 -2.56 3.30 -0.66
C LEU A 45 -2.79 4.07 0.65
N PHE A 46 -4.05 4.39 0.98
CA PHE A 46 -4.38 5.10 2.20
C PHE A 46 -4.00 4.32 3.45
N TYR A 47 -4.23 3.01 3.44
CA TYR A 47 -3.80 2.14 4.53
C TYR A 47 -2.27 2.09 4.66
N GLY A 48 -1.54 1.96 3.56
CA GLY A 48 -0.07 1.98 3.56
C GLY A 48 0.51 3.31 4.05
N ILE A 49 -0.08 4.45 3.67
CA ILE A 49 0.31 5.78 4.19
C ILE A 49 0.02 5.89 5.68
N TRP A 50 -1.12 5.36 6.14
CA TRP A 50 -1.48 5.38 7.56
C TRP A 50 -0.50 4.55 8.40
N VAL A 51 -0.17 3.34 7.97
CA VAL A 51 0.84 2.47 8.62
C VAL A 51 2.22 3.14 8.60
N LEU A 52 2.65 3.69 7.45
CA LEU A 52 3.92 4.40 7.36
C LEU A 52 3.97 5.62 8.30
N GLY A 53 2.89 6.41 8.38
CA GLY A 53 2.82 7.61 9.19
C GLY A 53 2.76 7.34 10.69
N ARG A 54 1.95 6.36 11.09
CA ARG A 54 1.69 6.02 12.50
C ARG A 54 2.73 5.05 13.06
N ASP A 55 2.98 3.96 12.35
CA ASP A 55 3.75 2.83 12.89
C ASP A 55 5.25 2.99 12.64
N ILE A 56 5.66 3.60 11.52
CA ILE A 56 7.09 3.80 11.19
C ILE A 56 7.56 5.21 11.60
N LEU A 57 6.88 6.26 11.14
CA LEU A 57 7.31 7.64 11.40
C LEU A 57 6.88 8.15 12.79
N GLY A 58 5.81 7.60 13.37
CA GLY A 58 5.27 8.04 14.66
C GLY A 58 4.76 9.49 14.66
N VAL A 59 4.47 10.05 13.48
CA VAL A 59 4.06 11.45 13.29
C VAL A 59 2.55 11.60 13.16
N LEU A 60 1.83 10.51 12.84
CA LEU A 60 0.39 10.49 12.54
C LEU A 60 -0.44 9.83 13.64
#